data_AF-A0ABD5S256-F1
#
_entry.id   AF-A0ABD5S256-F1
#
_cell.length_a   1.000
_cell.length_b   1.000
_cell.length_c   1.000
_cell.angle_alpha   90.00
_cell.angle_beta   90.00
_cell.angle_gamma   90.00
#
_symmetry.space_group_name_H-M   'P 1'
#
loop_
_entity.id
_entity.type
_entity.pdbx_description
1 polymer ?
#
loop_
_entity_poly.entity_id
_entity_poly.type
_entity_poly.pdbx_seq_one_letter_code
_entity_poly.pdbx_strand_id
1 'polypeptide(L)'
;MTSPFVDPLGWFLSEPDAYSDALGWVVILTFVAAALLESRRDRDARALAAAAWGLFAVFWLRLVYHFAFIHKSYVEGILTIVAVPACLYAGWLLWNGRGSLFLLSRAVAAMGLIYLPFETIPAFTVAGTTVPAPREMLIETVAAQTGFLVELLGYDPEWIVGPEAGYDSAFLFVTDGGHRLIMEVVLACTGLGSMAIFGGLIAAVRAPIRRKLRALAIAIPTIYCLNLVRTTFITVVFGNQYMQFFVDEVLFLFGDTDPYNVSFYLSDRVISQLLAVVALVGITYLVVRELPELLTLFEDVLYVATREEYDLHGALGIHAPRPDGGVSDGTRVESPGERD
;
A
#
# COMPACT_ATOMS: atom_id res chain seq x y z
N MET A 1 -36.67 -3.22 31.51
CA MET A 1 -36.87 -4.22 30.44
C MET A 1 -36.39 -3.61 29.12
N THR A 2 -35.11 -3.81 28.81
CA THR A 2 -34.52 -3.83 27.45
C THR A 2 -33.16 -4.50 27.64
N SER A 3 -32.95 -5.65 27.00
CA SER A 3 -31.78 -6.50 27.18
C SER A 3 -30.48 -5.79 26.75
N PRO A 4 -29.33 -6.12 27.35
CA PRO A 4 -28.06 -5.85 26.70
C PRO A 4 -27.99 -6.80 25.50
N PHE A 5 -28.17 -6.28 24.28
CA PHE A 5 -27.62 -6.95 23.12
C PHE A 5 -26.11 -6.94 23.32
N VAL A 6 -25.56 -8.03 23.84
CA VAL A 6 -24.16 -8.38 23.61
C VAL A 6 -24.05 -8.50 22.10
N ASP A 7 -23.49 -7.50 21.44
CA ASP A 7 -23.09 -7.62 20.06
C ASP A 7 -22.07 -8.77 19.99
N PRO A 8 -22.44 -9.96 19.46
CA PRO A 8 -21.58 -11.14 19.51
C PRO A 8 -20.30 -10.94 18.70
N LEU A 9 -20.25 -9.90 17.86
CA LEU A 9 -19.12 -9.53 17.01
C LEU A 9 -18.44 -8.24 17.48
N GLY A 10 -19.05 -7.48 18.40
CA GLY A 10 -18.52 -6.21 18.87
C GLY A 10 -17.12 -6.35 19.46
N TRP A 11 -16.90 -7.37 20.30
CA TRP A 11 -15.58 -7.66 20.89
C TRP A 11 -14.53 -8.11 19.86
N PHE A 12 -14.96 -8.76 18.77
CA PHE A 12 -14.07 -9.17 17.68
C PHE A 12 -13.61 -7.97 16.83
N LEU A 13 -14.43 -6.92 16.77
CA LEU A 13 -14.21 -5.70 15.99
C LEU A 13 -13.61 -4.53 16.81
N SER A 14 -13.65 -4.58 18.15
CA SER A 14 -13.34 -3.44 19.03
C SER A 14 -11.99 -3.44 19.75
N GLU A 15 -11.23 -4.55 19.76
CA GLU A 15 -9.89 -4.58 20.40
C GLU A 15 -8.77 -4.37 19.35
N PRO A 16 -8.06 -3.22 19.34
CA PRO A 16 -7.37 -2.81 18.12
C PRO A 16 -6.08 -3.57 17.77
N ASP A 17 -5.11 -3.79 18.66
CA ASP A 17 -3.74 -3.99 18.13
C ASP A 17 -3.24 -5.45 18.11
N ALA A 18 -3.12 -6.13 19.26
CA ALA A 18 -2.37 -7.40 19.33
C ALA A 18 -2.96 -8.56 18.50
N TYR A 19 -4.30 -8.67 18.44
CA TYR A 19 -4.95 -9.74 17.66
C TYR A 19 -4.94 -9.45 16.15
N SER A 20 -5.06 -8.17 15.76
CA SER A 20 -4.98 -7.74 14.36
C SER A 20 -3.56 -7.98 13.83
N ASP A 21 -2.54 -7.64 14.63
CA ASP A 21 -1.13 -7.86 14.31
C ASP A 21 -0.80 -9.34 14.18
N ALA A 22 -1.23 -10.16 15.15
CA ALA A 22 -1.04 -11.60 15.11
C ALA A 22 -1.73 -12.23 13.89
N LEU A 23 -2.96 -11.80 13.57
CA LEU A 23 -3.67 -12.26 12.38
C LEU A 23 -2.92 -11.84 11.11
N GLY A 24 -2.40 -10.61 11.03
CA GLY A 24 -1.57 -10.13 9.93
C GLY A 24 -0.37 -11.04 9.69
N TRP A 25 0.39 -11.36 10.74
CA TRP A 25 1.51 -12.30 10.64
C TRP A 25 1.09 -13.70 10.22
N VAL A 26 -0.01 -14.24 10.76
CA VAL A 26 -0.52 -15.56 10.36
C VAL A 26 -0.88 -15.58 8.87
N VAL A 27 -1.56 -14.54 8.37
CA VAL A 27 -1.90 -14.40 6.94
C VAL A 27 -0.62 -14.40 6.10
N ILE A 28 0.34 -13.53 6.42
CA ILE A 28 1.57 -13.39 5.64
C ILE A 28 2.43 -14.64 5.70
N LEU A 29 2.61 -15.27 6.87
CA LEU A 29 3.35 -16.51 7.00
C LEU A 29 2.68 -17.68 6.25
N THR A 30 1.35 -17.69 6.15
CA THR A 30 0.63 -18.68 5.33
C THR A 30 0.89 -18.46 3.84
N PHE A 31 0.88 -17.20 3.36
CA PHE A 31 1.28 -16.88 1.98
C PHE A 31 2.74 -17.23 1.70
N VAL A 32 3.66 -16.98 2.64
CA VAL A 32 5.08 -17.36 2.53
C VAL A 32 5.22 -18.88 2.46
N ALA A 33 4.53 -19.63 3.32
CA ALA A 33 4.55 -21.09 3.29
C ALA A 33 4.06 -21.65 1.94
N ALA A 34 2.97 -21.07 1.40
CA ALA A 34 2.48 -21.42 0.08
C ALA A 34 3.51 -21.13 -1.03
N ALA A 35 4.15 -19.96 -0.99
CA ALA A 35 5.19 -19.57 -1.95
C ALA A 35 6.42 -20.50 -1.91
N LEU A 36 6.85 -20.93 -0.72
CA LEU A 36 7.97 -21.86 -0.56
C LEU A 36 7.66 -23.26 -1.07
N LEU A 37 6.40 -23.71 -0.95
CA LEU A 37 5.96 -25.04 -1.38
C LEU A 37 5.60 -25.12 -2.86
N GLU A 38 5.34 -23.98 -3.52
CA GLU A 38 4.93 -23.89 -4.93
C GLU A 38 5.79 -24.74 -5.87
N SER A 39 7.11 -24.76 -5.68
CA SER A 39 8.05 -25.50 -6.54
C SER A 39 8.12 -27.01 -6.26
N ARG A 40 7.66 -27.47 -5.09
CA ARG A 40 7.86 -28.86 -4.62
C ARG A 40 6.56 -29.65 -4.47
N ARG A 41 5.45 -28.98 -4.14
CA ARG A 41 4.17 -29.60 -3.81
C ARG A 41 3.01 -28.71 -4.26
N ASP A 42 2.72 -28.72 -5.56
CA ASP A 42 1.70 -27.86 -6.19
C ASP A 42 0.32 -27.97 -5.52
N ARG A 43 -0.13 -29.18 -5.17
CA ARG A 43 -1.42 -29.38 -4.48
C ARG A 43 -1.46 -28.73 -3.09
N ASP A 44 -0.42 -28.93 -2.28
CA ASP A 44 -0.33 -28.37 -0.92
C ASP A 44 -0.18 -26.84 -0.97
N ALA A 45 0.64 -26.35 -1.90
CA ALA A 45 0.86 -24.91 -2.11
C ALA A 45 -0.44 -24.20 -2.52
N ARG A 46 -1.22 -24.82 -3.42
CA ARG A 46 -2.53 -24.30 -3.84
C ARG A 46 -3.51 -24.24 -2.68
N ALA A 47 -3.56 -25.29 -1.86
CA ALA A 47 -4.42 -25.34 -0.70
C ALA A 47 -4.06 -24.27 0.34
N LEU A 48 -2.76 -24.12 0.64
CA LEU A 48 -2.28 -23.08 1.56
C LEU A 48 -2.49 -21.67 1.03
N ALA A 49 -2.28 -21.44 -0.27
CA ALA A 49 -2.53 -20.13 -0.86
C ALA A 49 -4.02 -19.76 -0.84
N ALA A 50 -4.92 -20.71 -1.15
CA ALA A 50 -6.36 -20.49 -1.02
C ALA A 50 -6.78 -20.22 0.42
N ALA A 51 -6.21 -20.97 1.39
CA ALA A 51 -6.43 -20.71 2.82
C ALA A 51 -5.91 -19.32 3.23
N ALA A 52 -4.73 -18.91 2.75
CA ALA A 52 -4.16 -17.59 3.01
C ALA A 52 -5.07 -16.47 2.48
N TRP A 53 -5.62 -16.61 1.27
CA TRP A 53 -6.62 -15.69 0.74
C TRP A 53 -7.90 -15.63 1.58
N GLY A 54 -8.37 -16.78 2.09
CA GLY A 54 -9.49 -16.84 3.03
C GLY A 54 -9.20 -16.11 4.35
N LEU A 55 -8.02 -16.34 4.94
CA LEU A 55 -7.58 -15.64 6.14
C LEU A 55 -7.41 -14.13 5.88
N PHE A 56 -6.93 -13.75 4.70
CA PHE A 56 -6.78 -12.35 4.31
C PHE A 56 -8.14 -11.66 4.16
N ALA A 57 -9.16 -12.37 3.68
CA ALA A 57 -10.54 -11.88 3.68
C ALA A 57 -11.05 -11.62 5.12
N VAL A 58 -10.75 -12.51 6.07
CA VAL A 58 -11.08 -12.31 7.49
C VAL A 58 -10.35 -11.11 8.07
N PHE A 59 -9.07 -10.94 7.74
CA PHE A 59 -8.29 -9.76 8.10
C PHE A 59 -8.98 -8.48 7.60
N TRP A 60 -9.26 -8.37 6.30
CA TRP A 60 -9.94 -7.19 5.75
C TRP A 60 -11.31 -6.94 6.37
N LEU A 61 -12.09 -7.99 6.64
CA LEU A 61 -13.40 -7.87 7.28
C LEU A 61 -13.31 -7.23 8.67
N ARG A 62 -12.26 -7.55 9.43
CA ARG A 62 -12.01 -6.93 10.74
C ARG A 62 -11.69 -5.43 10.59
N LEU A 63 -10.89 -5.06 9.59
CA LEU A 63 -10.53 -3.66 9.36
C LEU A 63 -11.69 -2.78 8.83
N VAL A 64 -12.79 -3.37 8.34
CA VAL A 64 -13.97 -2.62 7.91
C VAL A 64 -14.48 -1.71 9.03
N TYR A 65 -14.56 -2.21 10.27
CA TYR A 65 -15.07 -1.41 11.39
C TYR A 65 -14.16 -0.20 11.67
N HIS A 66 -12.85 -0.45 11.71
CA HIS A 66 -11.84 0.57 11.95
C HIS A 66 -11.87 1.68 10.88
N PHE A 67 -11.83 1.32 9.59
CA PHE A 67 -11.79 2.34 8.53
C PHE A 67 -13.12 3.05 8.31
N ALA A 68 -14.25 2.33 8.37
CA ALA A 68 -15.55 2.92 8.10
C ALA A 68 -16.05 3.80 9.26
N PHE A 69 -15.77 3.42 10.51
CA PHE A 69 -16.36 4.10 11.69
C PHE A 69 -15.34 4.85 12.55
N ILE A 70 -14.07 4.42 12.62
CA ILE A 70 -13.04 5.07 13.45
C ILE A 70 -12.28 6.12 12.64
N HIS A 71 -11.59 5.73 11.55
CA HIS A 71 -10.87 6.69 10.69
C HIS A 71 -11.78 7.54 9.80
N LYS A 72 -13.07 7.19 9.69
CA LYS A 72 -14.07 7.88 8.84
C LYS A 72 -13.60 8.11 7.40
N SER A 73 -12.81 7.19 6.87
CA SER A 73 -12.28 7.27 5.51
C SER A 73 -13.20 6.49 4.59
N TYR A 74 -14.07 7.19 3.84
CA TYR A 74 -15.01 6.53 2.92
C TYR A 74 -14.31 5.63 1.91
N VAL A 75 -13.18 6.09 1.37
CA VAL A 75 -12.41 5.35 0.36
C VAL A 75 -11.84 4.07 0.95
N GLU A 76 -11.17 4.13 2.10
CA GLU A 76 -10.58 2.95 2.74
C GLU A 76 -11.66 2.00 3.27
N GLY A 77 -12.76 2.52 3.79
CA GLY A 77 -13.92 1.72 4.19
C GLY A 77 -14.52 0.93 3.02
N ILE A 78 -14.74 1.57 1.87
CA ILE A 78 -15.24 0.88 0.66
C ILE A 78 -14.23 -0.15 0.17
N LEU A 79 -12.94 0.21 0.10
CA LEU A 79 -11.90 -0.70 -0.39
C LEU A 79 -11.75 -1.94 0.51
N THR A 80 -11.81 -1.78 1.83
CA THR A 80 -11.78 -2.93 2.75
C THR A 80 -13.00 -3.83 2.61
N ILE A 81 -14.19 -3.26 2.39
CA ILE A 81 -15.40 -4.05 2.10
C ILE A 81 -15.26 -4.83 0.78
N VAL A 82 -14.74 -4.20 -0.28
CA VAL A 82 -14.51 -4.85 -1.59
C VAL A 82 -13.39 -5.88 -1.52
N ALA A 83 -12.39 -5.67 -0.66
CA ALA A 83 -11.27 -6.59 -0.50
C ALA A 83 -11.71 -7.96 0.00
N VAL A 84 -12.74 -8.04 0.85
CA VAL A 84 -13.26 -9.32 1.38
C VAL A 84 -13.72 -10.28 0.26
N PRO A 85 -14.71 -9.94 -0.60
CA PRO A 85 -15.13 -10.81 -1.69
C PRO A 85 -14.03 -11.01 -2.73
N ALA A 86 -13.18 -10.01 -3.00
CA ALA A 86 -12.07 -10.13 -3.93
C ALA A 86 -11.05 -11.19 -3.47
N CYS A 87 -10.68 -11.19 -2.18
CA CYS A 87 -9.78 -12.18 -1.59
C CYS A 87 -10.37 -13.59 -1.68
N LEU A 88 -11.65 -13.77 -1.31
CA LEU A 88 -12.34 -15.05 -1.40
C LEU A 88 -12.39 -15.56 -2.85
N TYR A 89 -12.66 -14.67 -3.80
CA TYR A 89 -12.72 -15.01 -5.22
C TYR A 89 -11.35 -15.41 -5.79
N ALA A 90 -10.28 -14.67 -5.43
CA ALA A 90 -8.91 -15.03 -5.79
C ALA A 90 -8.52 -16.40 -5.23
N GLY A 91 -8.84 -16.67 -3.96
CA GLY A 91 -8.62 -17.99 -3.33
C GLY A 91 -9.38 -19.12 -4.04
N TRP A 92 -10.64 -18.88 -4.41
CA TRP A 92 -11.46 -19.84 -5.16
C TRP A 92 -10.91 -20.11 -6.57
N LEU A 93 -10.52 -19.07 -7.32
CA LEU A 93 -9.92 -19.22 -8.66
C LEU A 93 -8.61 -20.00 -8.61
N LEU A 94 -7.76 -19.70 -7.63
CA LEU A 94 -6.49 -20.40 -7.44
C LEU A 94 -6.73 -21.88 -7.09
N TRP A 95 -7.69 -22.16 -6.20
CA TRP A 95 -8.11 -23.52 -5.86
C TRP A 95 -8.59 -24.32 -7.08
N ASN A 96 -9.30 -23.67 -8.01
CA ASN A 96 -9.80 -24.28 -9.24
C ASN A 96 -8.77 -24.35 -10.39
N GLY A 97 -7.51 -24.01 -10.13
CA GLY A 97 -6.41 -24.27 -11.06
C GLY A 97 -5.86 -23.05 -11.80
N ARG A 98 -6.29 -21.82 -11.50
CA ARG A 98 -5.69 -20.60 -12.08
C ARG A 98 -4.32 -20.33 -11.44
N GLY A 99 -3.30 -21.02 -11.93
CA GLY A 99 -1.94 -21.00 -11.36
C GLY A 99 -1.20 -19.66 -11.48
N SER A 100 -1.63 -18.76 -12.36
CA SER A 100 -1.06 -17.41 -12.49
C SER A 100 -1.20 -16.59 -11.20
N LEU A 101 -2.28 -16.81 -10.43
CA LEU A 101 -2.52 -16.20 -9.12
C LEU A 101 -1.49 -16.55 -8.04
N PHE A 102 -0.64 -17.56 -8.25
CA PHE A 102 0.53 -17.76 -7.38
C PHE A 102 1.48 -16.56 -7.41
N LEU A 103 1.59 -15.85 -8.55
CA LEU A 103 2.37 -14.62 -8.63
C LEU A 103 1.81 -13.55 -7.71
N LEU A 104 0.48 -13.37 -7.70
CA LEU A 104 -0.19 -12.44 -6.80
C LEU A 104 -0.02 -12.84 -5.33
N SER A 105 -0.15 -14.12 -4.99
CA SER A 105 0.11 -14.62 -3.63
C SER A 105 1.55 -14.37 -3.16
N ARG A 106 2.54 -14.57 -4.04
CA ARG A 106 3.95 -14.23 -3.73
C ARG A 106 4.15 -12.72 -3.52
N ALA A 107 3.46 -11.89 -4.29
CA ALA A 107 3.52 -10.44 -4.15
C ALA A 107 2.99 -10.02 -2.78
N VAL A 108 1.80 -10.49 -2.39
CA VAL A 108 1.22 -10.23 -1.07
C VAL A 108 2.16 -10.71 0.05
N ALA A 109 2.74 -11.90 -0.08
CA ALA A 109 3.73 -12.41 0.88
C ALA A 109 4.91 -11.45 1.05
N ALA A 110 5.52 -11.04 -0.06
CA ALA A 110 6.69 -10.17 -0.04
C ALA A 110 6.36 -8.75 0.45
N MET A 111 5.20 -8.21 0.05
CA MET A 111 4.69 -6.93 0.55
C MET A 111 4.52 -6.96 2.07
N GLY A 112 3.86 -7.99 2.60
CA GLY A 112 3.64 -8.16 4.04
C GLY A 112 4.94 -8.30 4.81
N LEU A 113 5.92 -9.02 4.28
CA LEU A 113 7.25 -9.14 4.88
C LEU A 113 8.04 -7.82 4.91
N ILE A 114 7.75 -6.88 4.01
CA ILE A 114 8.35 -5.54 4.02
C ILE A 114 7.60 -4.62 5.00
N TYR A 115 6.27 -4.66 4.99
CA TYR A 115 5.43 -3.71 5.73
C TYR A 115 5.27 -4.07 7.22
N LEU A 116 4.90 -5.32 7.53
CA LEU A 116 4.55 -5.74 8.90
C LEU A 116 5.65 -5.49 9.94
N PRO A 117 6.96 -5.62 9.63
CA PRO A 117 8.01 -5.26 10.58
C PRO A 117 7.91 -3.83 11.12
N PHE A 118 7.50 -2.88 10.30
CA PHE A 118 7.36 -1.47 10.70
C PHE A 118 6.05 -1.18 11.41
N GLU A 119 5.04 -2.02 11.22
CA GLU A 119 3.76 -1.86 11.91
C GLU A 119 3.82 -2.48 13.32
N THR A 120 4.42 -3.67 13.44
CA THR A 120 4.19 -4.57 14.58
C THR A 120 5.38 -4.84 15.48
N ILE A 121 6.63 -4.59 15.02
CA ILE A 121 7.82 -4.90 15.85
C ILE A 121 8.05 -3.75 16.84
N PRO A 122 7.97 -4.02 18.16
CA PRO A 122 8.24 -2.99 19.16
C PRO A 122 9.74 -2.74 19.32
N ALA A 123 10.08 -1.66 20.03
CA ALA A 123 11.45 -1.44 20.50
C ALA A 123 11.91 -2.61 21.39
N PHE A 124 13.19 -2.94 21.32
CA PHE A 124 13.76 -4.05 22.09
C PHE A 124 15.18 -3.73 22.56
N THR A 125 15.57 -4.30 23.69
CA THR A 125 16.90 -4.07 24.28
C THR A 125 17.77 -5.31 24.15
N VAL A 126 18.96 -5.17 23.58
CA VAL A 126 19.97 -6.23 23.46
C VAL A 126 21.27 -5.75 24.07
N ALA A 127 21.85 -6.55 24.99
CA ALA A 127 23.14 -6.24 25.63
C ALA A 127 23.22 -4.82 26.23
N GLY A 128 22.12 -4.34 26.83
CA GLY A 128 22.03 -3.00 27.41
C GLY A 128 21.85 -1.85 26.42
N THR A 129 21.76 -2.14 25.11
CA THR A 129 21.47 -1.16 24.07
C THR A 129 20.01 -1.29 23.64
N THR A 130 19.23 -0.22 23.78
CA THR A 130 17.85 -0.17 23.28
C THR A 130 17.87 0.17 21.79
N VAL A 131 17.27 -0.70 21.00
CA VAL A 131 17.01 -0.48 19.58
C VAL A 131 15.57 0.03 19.48
N PRO A 132 15.34 1.25 18.93
CA PRO A 132 14.00 1.80 18.77
C PRO A 132 13.15 0.93 17.84
N ALA A 133 11.83 1.10 17.88
CA ALA A 133 10.95 0.40 16.97
C ALA A 133 11.30 0.78 15.52
N PRO A 134 11.23 -0.14 14.53
CA PRO A 134 11.43 0.23 13.13
C PRO A 134 10.47 1.34 12.67
N ARG A 135 9.25 1.35 13.24
CA ARG A 135 8.25 2.41 13.07
C ARG A 135 8.79 3.79 13.43
N GLU A 136 9.28 3.91 14.66
CA GLU A 136 9.83 5.13 15.26
C GLU A 136 10.98 5.66 14.41
N MET A 137 11.98 4.81 14.13
CA MET A 137 13.13 5.19 13.32
C MET A 137 12.74 5.73 11.95
N LEU A 138 11.79 5.08 11.26
CA LEU A 138 11.36 5.51 9.94
C LEU A 138 10.58 6.83 9.99
N ILE A 139 9.65 6.96 10.94
CA ILE A 139 8.85 8.17 11.13
C ILE A 139 9.74 9.37 11.44
N GLU A 140 10.63 9.26 12.44
CA GLU A 140 11.53 10.35 12.84
C GLU A 140 12.51 10.72 11.71
N THR A 141 13.01 9.74 10.96
CA THR A 141 13.89 10.01 9.81
C THR A 141 13.17 10.82 8.73
N VAL A 142 11.93 10.42 8.37
CA VAL A 142 11.14 11.14 7.37
C VAL A 142 10.71 12.51 7.89
N ALA A 143 10.38 12.62 9.19
CA ALA A 143 10.08 13.89 9.83
C ALA A 143 11.29 14.83 9.75
N ALA A 144 12.47 14.38 10.21
CA ALA A 144 13.73 15.13 10.14
C ALA A 144 14.01 15.69 8.74
N GLN A 145 13.87 14.84 7.71
CA GLN A 145 14.08 15.26 6.32
C GLN A 145 12.99 16.22 5.82
N THR A 146 11.74 16.00 6.21
CA THR A 146 10.63 16.90 5.89
C THR A 146 10.88 18.27 6.51
N GLY A 147 11.22 18.33 7.80
CA GLY A 147 11.53 19.59 8.48
C GLY A 147 12.73 20.31 7.88
N PHE A 148 13.80 19.59 7.53
CA PHE A 148 14.92 20.16 6.78
C PHE A 148 14.48 20.82 5.46
N LEU A 149 13.58 20.17 4.69
CA LEU A 149 13.06 20.75 3.44
C LEU A 149 12.12 21.93 3.68
N VAL A 150 11.33 21.90 4.75
CA VAL A 150 10.46 23.00 5.18
C VAL A 150 11.28 24.24 5.56
N GLU A 151 12.34 24.05 6.36
CA GLU A 151 13.32 25.08 6.73
C GLU A 151 14.06 25.63 5.51
N LEU A 152 14.45 24.75 4.58
CA LEU A 152 15.07 25.16 3.32
C LEU A 152 14.16 26.05 2.45
N LEU A 153 12.84 25.87 2.56
CA LEU A 153 11.84 26.71 1.90
C LEU A 153 11.55 28.02 2.66
N GLY A 154 12.20 28.24 3.81
CA GLY A 154 12.10 29.47 4.61
C GLY A 154 11.01 29.46 5.70
N TYR A 155 10.48 28.28 6.04
CA TYR A 155 9.49 28.11 7.11
C TYR A 155 10.16 27.53 8.36
N ASP A 156 9.84 28.05 9.54
CA ASP A 156 10.46 27.63 10.80
C ASP A 156 9.38 27.20 11.82
N PRO A 157 8.75 26.02 11.63
CA PRO A 157 7.77 25.51 12.58
C PRO A 157 8.43 25.05 13.88
N GLU A 158 7.67 25.12 14.98
CA GLU A 158 8.12 24.55 16.24
C GLU A 158 8.02 23.02 16.20
N TRP A 159 9.13 22.34 16.45
CA TRP A 159 9.17 20.88 16.57
C TRP A 159 8.55 20.43 17.89
N ILE A 160 7.60 19.49 17.83
CA ILE A 160 6.95 18.91 19.00
C ILE A 160 6.83 17.39 18.86
N VAL A 161 6.61 16.73 20.00
CA VAL A 161 6.21 15.31 20.02
C VAL A 161 4.83 15.17 19.39
N GLY A 162 4.73 14.27 18.42
CA GLY A 162 3.50 13.95 17.72
C GLY A 162 2.44 13.35 18.65
N PRO A 163 1.22 13.91 18.71
CA PRO A 163 0.16 13.40 19.57
C PRO A 163 -0.35 12.01 19.18
N GLU A 164 -0.21 11.60 17.91
CA GLU A 164 -0.69 10.30 17.42
C GLU A 164 0.38 9.20 17.57
N ALA A 165 1.60 9.46 17.10
CA ALA A 165 2.70 8.50 17.08
C ALA A 165 3.52 8.51 18.38
N GLY A 166 3.54 9.63 19.11
CA GLY A 166 4.32 9.78 20.34
C GLY A 166 5.83 9.96 20.13
N TYR A 167 6.26 10.36 18.93
CA TYR A 167 7.66 10.54 18.53
C TYR A 167 7.98 11.99 18.18
N ASP A 168 9.26 12.34 18.02
CA ASP A 168 9.69 13.68 17.56
C ASP A 168 9.41 13.83 16.05
N SER A 169 8.13 13.93 15.69
CA SER A 169 7.64 13.80 14.31
C SER A 169 6.59 14.84 13.90
N ALA A 170 6.33 15.85 14.73
CA ALA A 170 5.29 16.84 14.46
C ALA A 170 5.80 18.28 14.45
N PHE A 171 5.11 19.09 13.64
CA PHE A 171 5.38 20.50 13.39
C PHE A 171 4.20 21.34 13.86
N LEU A 172 4.44 22.23 14.80
CA LEU A 172 3.46 23.18 15.31
C LEU A 172 3.58 24.51 14.56
N PHE A 173 2.44 24.94 14.01
CA PHE A 173 2.25 26.27 13.45
C PHE A 173 1.20 27.00 14.31
N VAL A 174 1.44 28.28 14.57
CA VAL A 174 0.49 29.13 15.29
C VAL A 174 0.02 30.20 14.32
N THR A 175 -1.29 30.24 14.05
CA THR A 175 -1.88 31.27 13.19
C THR A 175 -1.85 32.64 13.86
N ASP A 176 -2.04 33.72 13.09
CA ASP A 176 -2.14 35.09 13.63
C ASP A 176 -3.25 35.24 14.70
N GLY A 177 -4.28 34.38 14.64
CA GLY A 177 -5.36 34.32 15.63
C GLY A 177 -5.03 33.50 16.90
N GLY A 178 -3.81 32.97 17.02
CA GLY A 178 -3.37 32.13 18.13
C GLY A 178 -3.84 30.68 18.06
N HIS A 179 -4.41 30.24 16.93
CA HIS A 179 -4.85 28.86 16.75
C HIS A 179 -3.65 27.95 16.45
N ARG A 180 -3.62 26.76 17.06
CA ARG A 180 -2.50 25.81 16.97
C ARG A 180 -2.81 24.74 15.94
N LEU A 181 -1.98 24.64 14.91
CA LEU A 181 -2.07 23.65 13.84
C LEU A 181 -0.91 22.68 14.00
N ILE A 182 -1.21 21.40 14.13
CA ILE A 182 -0.20 20.35 14.32
C ILE A 182 -0.18 19.47 13.07
N MET A 183 0.91 19.53 12.32
CA MET A 183 1.18 18.58 11.24
C MET A 183 2.08 17.47 11.75
N GLU A 184 1.57 16.25 11.80
CA GLU A 184 2.34 15.10 12.25
C GLU A 184 2.71 14.18 11.10
N VAL A 185 3.98 13.78 11.05
CA VAL A 185 4.44 12.68 10.18
C VAL A 185 4.14 11.38 10.89
N VAL A 186 3.22 10.60 10.33
CA VAL A 186 2.88 9.24 10.77
C VAL A 186 3.41 8.19 9.79
N LEU A 187 3.26 6.90 10.10
CA LEU A 187 3.78 5.81 9.26
C LEU A 187 3.27 5.89 7.81
N ALA A 188 1.99 6.25 7.61
CA ALA A 188 1.40 6.43 6.28
C ALA A 188 2.07 7.54 5.45
N CYS A 189 2.73 8.51 6.09
CA CYS A 189 3.46 9.61 5.44
C CYS A 189 4.91 9.26 5.11
N THR A 190 5.38 8.05 5.38
CA THR A 190 6.77 7.64 5.13
C THR A 190 7.00 7.12 3.70
N GLY A 191 5.92 6.88 2.95
CA GLY A 191 5.96 6.22 1.65
C GLY A 191 6.18 4.71 1.71
N LEU A 192 6.27 4.13 2.92
CA LEU A 192 6.52 2.69 3.13
C LEU A 192 5.50 1.82 2.40
N GLY A 193 4.21 2.19 2.42
CA GLY A 193 3.16 1.42 1.77
C GLY A 193 3.43 1.23 0.26
N SER A 194 3.71 2.31 -0.46
CA SER A 194 4.04 2.25 -1.89
C SER A 194 5.36 1.51 -2.16
N MET A 195 6.38 1.72 -1.33
CA MET A 195 7.65 0.99 -1.42
C MET A 195 7.47 -0.52 -1.20
N ALA A 196 6.61 -0.92 -0.24
CA ALA A 196 6.28 -2.30 0.02
C ALA A 196 5.51 -2.93 -1.15
N ILE A 197 4.53 -2.22 -1.74
CA ILE A 197 3.80 -2.65 -2.94
C ILE A 197 4.78 -2.96 -4.08
N PHE A 198 5.58 -1.98 -4.51
CA PHE A 198 6.52 -2.18 -5.62
C PHE A 198 7.61 -3.19 -5.27
N GLY A 199 8.16 -3.13 -4.06
CA GLY A 199 9.17 -4.08 -3.59
C GLY A 199 8.66 -5.51 -3.62
N GLY A 200 7.44 -5.74 -3.16
CA GLY A 200 6.81 -7.06 -3.17
C GLY A 200 6.47 -7.56 -4.57
N LEU A 201 5.94 -6.70 -5.45
CA LEU A 201 5.71 -7.02 -6.86
C LEU A 201 7.00 -7.44 -7.56
N ILE A 202 8.07 -6.64 -7.42
CA ILE A 202 9.39 -6.92 -8.01
C ILE A 202 9.99 -8.22 -7.44
N ALA A 203 9.84 -8.45 -6.13
CA ALA A 203 10.33 -9.65 -5.48
C ALA A 203 9.62 -10.92 -5.98
N ALA A 204 8.30 -10.85 -6.21
CA ALA A 204 7.44 -11.97 -6.57
C ALA A 204 7.65 -12.51 -8.00
N VAL A 205 8.12 -11.66 -8.92
CA VAL A 205 8.36 -12.04 -10.32
C VAL A 205 9.54 -13.00 -10.44
N ARG A 206 9.47 -13.97 -11.35
CA ARG A 206 10.61 -14.83 -11.68
C ARG A 206 11.46 -14.17 -12.78
N ALA A 207 12.40 -13.32 -12.37
CA ALA A 207 13.34 -12.63 -13.26
C ALA A 207 14.76 -12.67 -12.69
N PRO A 208 15.81 -12.52 -13.53
CA PRO A 208 17.19 -12.41 -13.08
C PRO A 208 17.37 -11.30 -12.03
N ILE A 209 18.17 -11.56 -10.98
CA ILE A 209 18.34 -10.63 -9.85
C ILE A 209 18.80 -9.24 -10.29
N ARG A 210 19.59 -9.15 -11.36
CA ARG A 210 20.05 -7.87 -11.92
C ARG A 210 18.89 -6.98 -12.41
N ARG A 211 17.87 -7.55 -13.04
CA ARG A 211 16.68 -6.81 -13.49
C ARG A 211 15.82 -6.37 -12.29
N LYS A 212 15.67 -7.23 -11.28
CA LYS A 212 14.99 -6.89 -10.03
C LYS A 212 15.68 -5.74 -9.29
N LEU A 213 17.00 -5.80 -9.13
CA LEU A 213 17.77 -4.75 -8.46
C LEU A 213 17.69 -3.41 -9.21
N ARG A 214 17.68 -3.43 -10.55
CA ARG A 214 17.44 -2.22 -11.36
C ARG A 214 16.05 -1.65 -11.13
N ALA A 215 15.02 -2.48 -11.18
CA ALA A 215 13.65 -2.05 -10.91
C ALA A 215 13.50 -1.46 -9.50
N LEU A 216 14.12 -2.08 -8.48
CA LEU A 216 14.14 -1.56 -7.11
C LEU A 216 14.91 -0.23 -7.00
N ALA A 217 16.07 -0.12 -7.64
CA ALA A 217 16.87 1.10 -7.65
C ALA A 217 16.19 2.27 -8.37
N ILE A 218 15.22 2.00 -9.24
CA ILE A 218 14.36 3.01 -9.85
C ILE A 218 13.18 3.32 -8.94
N ALA A 219 12.40 2.30 -8.54
CA ALA A 219 11.14 2.48 -7.83
C ALA A 219 11.33 3.06 -6.43
N ILE A 220 12.20 2.47 -5.61
CA ILE A 220 12.31 2.81 -4.19
C ILE A 220 12.78 4.26 -3.98
N PRO A 221 13.88 4.73 -4.61
CA PRO A 221 14.30 6.12 -4.45
C PRO A 221 13.29 7.11 -5.02
N THR A 222 12.67 6.80 -6.15
CA THR A 222 11.66 7.68 -6.76
C THR A 222 10.46 7.86 -5.84
N ILE A 223 9.91 6.76 -5.30
CA ILE A 223 8.79 6.80 -4.35
C ILE A 223 9.18 7.60 -3.11
N TYR A 224 10.37 7.34 -2.55
CA TYR A 224 10.83 8.02 -1.34
C TYR A 224 10.98 9.53 -1.55
N CYS A 225 11.65 9.95 -2.62
CA CYS A 225 11.81 11.37 -2.94
C CYS A 225 10.47 12.07 -3.19
N LEU A 226 9.57 11.46 -3.97
CA LEU A 226 8.24 12.02 -4.21
C LEU A 226 7.41 12.09 -2.92
N ASN A 227 7.57 11.13 -2.02
CA ASN A 227 6.94 11.16 -0.72
C ASN A 227 7.45 12.32 0.14
N LEU A 228 8.76 12.58 0.17
CA LEU A 228 9.32 13.75 0.87
C LEU A 228 8.80 15.07 0.31
N VAL A 229 8.67 15.17 -1.01
CA VAL A 229 8.06 16.34 -1.65
C VAL A 229 6.60 16.49 -1.21
N ARG A 230 5.84 15.40 -1.17
CA ARG A 230 4.44 15.39 -0.70
C ARG A 230 4.33 15.83 0.76
N THR A 231 5.09 15.24 1.67
CA THR A 231 5.01 15.58 3.10
C THR A 231 5.41 17.03 3.34
N THR A 232 6.49 17.50 2.70
CA THR A 232 6.93 18.90 2.76
C THR A 232 5.83 19.85 2.27
N PHE A 233 5.24 19.53 1.10
CA PHE A 233 4.16 20.33 0.52
C PHE A 233 2.95 20.42 1.46
N ILE A 234 2.48 19.29 2.00
CA ILE A 234 1.34 19.26 2.92
C ILE A 234 1.67 20.07 4.18
N THR A 235 2.84 19.86 4.79
CA THR A 235 3.27 20.59 6.00
C THR A 235 3.26 22.10 5.79
N VAL A 236 3.83 22.59 4.70
CA VAL A 236 3.85 24.03 4.39
C VAL A 236 2.44 24.56 4.15
N VAL A 237 1.65 23.89 3.31
CA VAL A 237 0.33 24.38 2.90
C VAL A 237 -0.67 24.35 4.06
N PHE A 238 -0.68 23.27 4.84
CA PHE A 238 -1.54 23.17 6.01
C PHE A 238 -1.08 24.10 7.14
N GLY A 239 0.21 24.10 7.46
CA GLY A 239 0.77 24.92 8.53
C GLY A 239 0.51 26.42 8.35
N ASN A 240 0.59 26.91 7.11
CA ASN A 240 0.34 28.32 6.77
C ASN A 240 -1.09 28.59 6.26
N GLN A 241 -1.96 27.58 6.24
CA GLN A 241 -3.35 27.69 5.80
C GLN A 241 -3.51 28.32 4.40
N TYR A 242 -2.62 27.96 3.46
CA TYR A 242 -2.61 28.54 2.12
C TYR A 242 -3.79 28.14 1.23
N MET A 243 -4.60 27.18 1.66
CA MET A 243 -5.71 26.66 0.87
C MET A 243 -7.01 26.70 1.67
N GLN A 244 -7.75 27.79 1.51
CA GLN A 244 -9.03 28.04 2.17
C GLN A 244 -10.10 28.34 1.11
N PHE A 245 -10.26 27.39 0.18
CA PHE A 245 -11.20 27.48 -0.95
C PHE A 245 -12.38 26.54 -0.72
N PHE A 246 -13.60 26.97 -1.06
CA PHE A 246 -14.81 26.14 -0.98
C PHE A 246 -14.97 25.46 0.40
N VAL A 247 -14.79 26.25 1.48
CA VAL A 247 -14.70 25.75 2.86
C VAL A 247 -15.90 24.87 3.22
N ASP A 248 -17.12 25.37 3.01
CA ASP A 248 -18.34 24.66 3.37
C ASP A 248 -18.50 23.36 2.56
N GLU A 249 -18.19 23.39 1.26
CA GLU A 249 -18.29 22.22 0.39
C GLU A 249 -17.23 21.16 0.72
N VAL A 250 -15.99 21.58 1.01
CA VAL A 250 -14.90 20.67 1.40
C VAL A 250 -15.23 20.02 2.74
N LEU A 251 -15.64 20.82 3.74
CA LEU A 251 -16.05 20.31 5.05
C LEU A 251 -17.23 19.34 4.93
N PHE A 252 -18.23 19.68 4.11
CA PHE A 252 -19.35 18.78 3.83
C PHE A 252 -18.89 17.46 3.18
N LEU A 253 -18.00 17.52 2.18
CA LEU A 253 -17.49 16.34 1.49
C LEU A 253 -16.72 15.39 2.41
N PHE A 254 -15.91 15.93 3.32
CA PHE A 254 -15.11 15.16 4.27
C PHE A 254 -15.83 14.89 5.60
N GLY A 255 -17.05 15.39 5.79
CA GLY A 255 -17.84 15.17 7.00
C GLY A 255 -17.22 15.81 8.25
N ASP A 256 -16.53 16.94 8.09
CA ASP A 256 -15.86 17.69 9.15
C ASP A 256 -16.55 19.05 9.39
N THR A 257 -16.26 19.68 10.51
CA THR A 257 -16.79 20.99 10.90
C THR A 257 -15.69 22.01 11.21
N ASP A 258 -14.43 21.58 11.31
CA ASP A 258 -13.33 22.50 11.63
C ASP A 258 -12.74 23.15 10.37
N PRO A 259 -12.92 24.48 10.16
CA PRO A 259 -12.42 25.17 8.98
C PRO A 259 -10.89 25.13 8.83
N TYR A 260 -10.14 24.91 9.91
CA TYR A 260 -8.68 24.81 9.83
C TYR A 260 -8.19 23.53 9.12
N ASN A 261 -9.04 22.52 9.00
CA ASN A 261 -8.72 21.26 8.31
C ASN A 261 -8.84 21.36 6.79
N VAL A 262 -9.44 22.42 6.25
CA VAL A 262 -9.64 22.58 4.79
C VAL A 262 -8.31 22.58 4.03
N SER A 263 -7.30 23.31 4.52
CA SER A 263 -5.97 23.31 3.90
C SER A 263 -5.31 21.94 3.91
N PHE A 264 -5.54 21.15 4.95
CA PHE A 264 -5.08 19.76 5.00
C PHE A 264 -5.82 18.91 3.95
N TYR A 265 -7.15 18.95 3.90
CA TYR A 265 -7.91 18.15 2.94
C TYR A 265 -7.56 18.46 1.49
N LEU A 266 -7.43 19.73 1.13
CA LEU A 266 -7.07 20.13 -0.23
C LEU A 266 -5.64 19.73 -0.60
N SER A 267 -4.67 19.92 0.30
CA SER A 267 -3.28 19.56 0.03
C SER A 267 -3.04 18.05 0.03
N ASP A 268 -3.59 17.33 1.00
CA ASP A 268 -3.37 15.89 1.21
C ASP A 268 -4.31 15.02 0.35
N ARG A 269 -5.61 15.15 0.58
CA ARG A 269 -6.65 14.25 0.05
C ARG A 269 -7.08 14.57 -1.37
N VAL A 270 -6.79 15.78 -1.85
CA VAL A 270 -7.08 16.17 -3.24
C VAL A 270 -5.81 16.24 -4.06
N ILE A 271 -4.95 17.24 -3.83
CA ILE A 271 -3.80 17.50 -4.71
C ILE A 271 -2.78 16.37 -4.64
N SER A 272 -2.29 16.04 -3.43
CA SER A 272 -1.24 15.03 -3.27
C SER A 272 -1.73 13.64 -3.68
N GLN A 273 -2.97 13.29 -3.37
CA GLN A 273 -3.55 12.01 -3.78
C GLN A 273 -3.69 11.88 -5.30
N LEU A 274 -4.13 12.93 -6.01
CA LEU A 274 -4.18 12.92 -7.48
C LEU A 274 -2.78 12.82 -8.10
N LEU A 275 -1.81 13.58 -7.59
CA LEU A 275 -0.42 13.51 -8.04
C LEU A 275 0.21 12.13 -7.76
N ALA A 276 -0.14 11.50 -6.63
CA ALA A 276 0.31 10.16 -6.32
C ALA A 276 -0.18 9.13 -7.35
N VAL A 277 -1.42 9.22 -7.82
CA VAL A 277 -1.92 8.34 -8.90
C VAL A 277 -1.07 8.49 -10.17
N VAL A 278 -0.81 9.73 -10.60
CA VAL A 278 0.03 10.00 -11.77
C VAL A 278 1.45 9.46 -11.58
N ALA A 279 2.04 9.66 -10.40
CA ALA A 279 3.35 9.14 -10.06
C ALA A 279 3.39 7.60 -10.08
N LEU A 280 2.39 6.94 -9.50
CA LEU A 280 2.30 5.48 -9.46
C LEU A 280 2.17 4.88 -10.87
N VAL A 281 1.41 5.52 -11.77
CA VAL A 281 1.34 5.12 -13.18
C VAL A 281 2.71 5.26 -13.85
N GLY A 282 3.40 6.38 -13.63
CA GLY A 282 4.76 6.60 -14.16
C GLY A 282 5.77 5.56 -13.65
N ILE A 283 5.78 5.30 -12.34
CA ILE A 283 6.67 4.30 -11.73
C ILE A 283 6.32 2.89 -12.24
N THR A 284 5.03 2.56 -12.36
CA THR A 284 4.57 1.29 -12.93
C THR A 284 5.12 1.10 -14.34
N TYR A 285 4.99 2.11 -15.20
CA TYR A 285 5.52 2.06 -16.55
C TYR A 285 7.04 1.81 -16.57
N LEU A 286 7.81 2.54 -15.75
CA LEU A 286 9.27 2.35 -15.65
C LEU A 286 9.65 0.95 -15.16
N VAL A 287 8.93 0.43 -14.16
CA VAL A 287 9.19 -0.88 -13.58
C VAL A 287 8.81 -2.01 -14.53
N VAL A 288 7.66 -1.92 -15.21
CA VAL A 288 7.23 -2.90 -16.23
C VAL A 288 8.23 -2.96 -17.38
N ARG A 289 8.84 -1.83 -17.76
CA ARG A 289 9.88 -1.83 -18.80
C ARG A 289 11.10 -2.67 -18.41
N GLU A 290 11.47 -2.70 -17.13
CA GLU A 290 12.54 -3.56 -16.61
C GLU A 290 12.05 -5.00 -16.35
N LEU A 291 10.77 -5.17 -15.98
CA LEU A 291 10.12 -6.43 -15.61
C LEU A 291 8.77 -6.62 -16.32
N PRO A 292 8.75 -6.97 -17.63
CA PRO A 292 7.51 -7.17 -18.37
C PRO A 292 6.63 -8.26 -17.79
N GLU A 293 7.21 -9.22 -17.07
CA GLU A 293 6.50 -10.30 -16.39
C GLU A 293 5.44 -9.78 -15.40
N LEU A 294 5.54 -8.52 -14.94
CA LEU A 294 4.51 -7.89 -14.11
C LEU A 294 3.17 -7.68 -14.83
N LEU A 295 3.17 -7.63 -16.17
CA LEU A 295 1.92 -7.51 -16.94
C LEU A 295 0.98 -8.68 -16.68
N THR A 296 1.52 -9.90 -16.51
CA THR A 296 0.71 -11.07 -16.14
C THR A 296 -0.04 -10.90 -14.81
N LEU A 297 0.53 -10.16 -13.85
CA LEU A 297 -0.15 -9.85 -12.60
C LEU A 297 -1.29 -8.86 -12.83
N PHE A 298 -1.08 -7.83 -13.66
CA PHE A 298 -2.14 -6.88 -13.99
C PHE A 298 -3.29 -7.54 -14.77
N GLU A 299 -2.98 -8.45 -15.70
CA GLU A 299 -3.97 -9.26 -16.43
C GLU A 299 -4.81 -10.11 -15.47
N ASP A 300 -4.19 -10.76 -14.48
CA ASP A 300 -4.90 -11.52 -13.45
C ASP A 300 -5.81 -10.64 -12.57
N VAL A 301 -5.35 -9.45 -12.18
CA VAL A 301 -6.15 -8.50 -11.40
C VAL A 301 -7.35 -8.00 -12.22
N LEU A 302 -7.14 -7.70 -13.51
CA LEU A 302 -8.22 -7.31 -14.43
C LEU A 302 -9.23 -8.45 -14.60
N TYR A 303 -8.78 -9.69 -14.74
CA TYR A 303 -9.67 -10.86 -14.81
C TYR A 303 -10.48 -11.03 -13.52
N VAL A 304 -9.87 -10.86 -12.34
CA VAL A 304 -10.59 -10.92 -11.06
C VAL A 304 -11.70 -9.88 -11.00
N ALA A 305 -11.47 -8.69 -11.56
CA ALA A 305 -12.44 -7.59 -11.57
C ALA A 305 -13.55 -7.73 -12.63
N THR A 306 -13.20 -8.23 -13.83
CA THR A 306 -14.08 -8.17 -15.02
C THR A 306 -14.56 -9.54 -15.51
N ARG A 307 -13.85 -10.62 -15.14
CA ARG A 307 -13.96 -11.97 -15.72
C ARG A 307 -13.66 -12.06 -17.21
N GLU A 308 -12.96 -11.08 -17.77
CA GLU A 308 -12.46 -11.09 -19.14
C GLU A 308 -10.95 -11.29 -19.17
N GLU A 309 -10.44 -11.97 -20.20
CA GLU A 309 -8.99 -12.15 -20.39
C GLU A 309 -8.44 -10.93 -21.14
N TYR A 310 -7.30 -10.41 -20.66
CA TYR A 310 -6.61 -9.26 -21.25
C TYR A 310 -5.22 -9.66 -21.71
N ASP A 311 -4.78 -9.13 -22.85
CA ASP A 311 -3.39 -9.24 -23.33
C ASP A 311 -2.73 -7.86 -23.28
N LEU A 312 -2.17 -7.52 -22.12
CA LEU A 312 -1.50 -6.25 -21.89
C LEU A 312 -0.12 -6.24 -22.56
N HIS A 313 0.53 -7.39 -22.68
CA HIS A 313 1.79 -7.54 -23.42
C HIS A 313 1.64 -7.09 -24.87
N GLY A 314 0.61 -7.58 -25.56
CA GLY A 314 0.28 -7.18 -26.93
C GLY A 314 -0.15 -5.73 -27.03
N ALA A 315 -1.04 -5.26 -26.15
CA ALA A 315 -1.57 -3.89 -26.18
C ALA A 315 -0.50 -2.81 -25.96
N LEU A 316 0.48 -3.08 -25.10
CA LEU A 316 1.57 -2.13 -24.79
C LEU A 316 2.81 -2.32 -25.68
N GLY A 317 2.85 -3.36 -26.52
CA GLY A 317 4.01 -3.68 -27.35
C GLY A 317 5.25 -4.07 -26.53
N ILE A 318 5.05 -4.60 -25.31
CA ILE A 318 6.14 -4.95 -24.39
C ILE A 318 6.27 -6.48 -24.35
N HIS A 319 7.24 -7.02 -25.09
CA HIS A 319 7.50 -8.45 -25.11
C HIS A 319 8.50 -8.85 -24.02
N ALA A 320 8.20 -9.93 -23.30
CA ALA A 320 9.15 -10.53 -22.36
C ALA A 320 10.40 -11.00 -23.12
N PRO A 321 11.62 -10.62 -22.70
CA PRO A 321 12.84 -11.15 -23.31
C PRO A 321 12.90 -12.67 -23.11
N ARG A 322 13.18 -13.44 -24.17
CA ARG A 322 13.42 -14.87 -24.03
C ARG A 322 14.63 -15.12 -23.10
N PRO A 323 14.72 -16.28 -22.43
CA PRO A 323 15.88 -16.66 -21.60
C PRO A 323 17.22 -16.66 -22.35
N ASP A 324 17.20 -16.67 -23.68
CA ASP A 324 18.36 -16.68 -24.59
C ASP A 324 18.66 -15.30 -25.24
N GLY A 325 17.88 -14.25 -24.93
CA GLY A 325 18.14 -12.89 -25.39
C GLY A 325 17.53 -12.51 -26.75
N GLY A 326 16.68 -13.33 -27.36
CA GLY A 326 15.97 -12.98 -28.61
C GLY A 326 14.65 -12.22 -28.41
N VAL A 327 14.36 -11.24 -29.28
CA VAL A 327 13.04 -10.58 -29.42
C VAL A 327 12.20 -11.39 -30.43
N SER A 328 10.96 -11.74 -30.09
CA SER A 328 10.03 -12.38 -31.02
C SER A 328 9.37 -11.33 -31.91
N ASP A 329 9.63 -11.41 -33.22
CA ASP A 329 8.83 -10.69 -34.21
C ASP A 329 7.46 -11.37 -34.34
N GLY A 330 6.41 -10.56 -34.32
CA GLY A 330 5.02 -10.99 -34.33
C GLY A 330 4.58 -11.48 -35.70
N THR A 331 5.12 -12.61 -36.17
CA THR A 331 4.60 -13.26 -37.38
C THR A 331 3.32 -14.02 -37.05
N ARG A 332 2.20 -13.47 -37.53
CA ARG A 332 0.93 -14.19 -37.77
C ARG A 332 1.21 -15.60 -38.29
N VAL A 333 0.69 -16.59 -37.59
CA VAL A 333 0.48 -17.92 -38.17
C VAL A 333 -0.73 -17.80 -39.09
N GLU A 334 -0.49 -17.71 -40.40
CA GLU A 334 -1.52 -17.94 -41.41
C GLU A 334 -2.03 -19.38 -41.28
N SER A 335 -3.34 -19.53 -41.09
CA SER A 335 -4.02 -20.83 -41.14
C SER A 335 -3.98 -21.36 -42.57
N PRO A 336 -3.56 -22.62 -42.83
CA PRO A 336 -3.66 -23.20 -44.16
C PRO A 336 -5.15 -23.45 -44.46
N GLY A 337 -5.67 -22.74 -45.47
CA GLY A 337 -7.05 -22.83 -45.89
C GLY A 337 -7.45 -24.23 -46.39
N GLU A 338 -8.66 -24.63 -45.99
CA GLU A 338 -9.48 -25.63 -46.65
C GLU A 338 -9.59 -25.33 -48.16
N ARG A 339 -9.30 -26.33 -48.98
CA ARG A 339 -9.74 -26.41 -50.36
C ARG A 339 -10.48 -27.73 -50.53
N ASP A 340 -11.80 -27.62 -50.71
CA ASP A 340 -12.61 -28.55 -51.49
C ASP A 340 -12.25 -28.45 -52.98
#